data_AF-A0A6D2LFR7-F1
#
_entry.id   AF-A0A6D2LFR7-F1
#
_cell.length_a   1.000
_cell.length_b   1.000
_cell.length_c   1.000
_cell.angle_alpha   90.00
_cell.angle_beta   90.00
_cell.angle_gamma   90.00
#
_symmetry.space_group_name_H-M   'P 1'
#
loop_
_entity.id
_entity.type
_entity.pdbx_description
1 polymer ?
#
loop_
_entity_poly.entity_id
_entity_poly.type
_entity_poly.pdbx_seq_one_letter_code
_entity_poly.pdbx_strand_id
1 'polypeptide(L)'
;MVSSSPSRGNCGHGFVRHRICLACKKKPRSVEGRAFDYLFSGLHLSHEAISLTKHLTTLISIYRHKKLYLVLDLDHTLIHSVKVSNLSKAEKCLVKADESGSMNNLGRYKDRLVKLRPFVNEFLEEANKFFNMYVYTKGKYEYAQAIVRMIDPNKVYFGDRVISRQESPHWKTLDLVLADERGILIVDDRLDVWPDHKRNLLQITRYSFFKYDRGNKKAKSSLAEEKKDESIKRGALANLLKFLKEIHNGFFSCGVEEDLDSKDVRSLIKGHFIPKRC
;
A
#
# COMPACT_ATOMS: atom_id res chain seq x y z
N MET A 1 15.88 -24.47 51.95
CA MET A 1 14.92 -23.79 51.06
C MET A 1 15.65 -22.71 50.30
N VAL A 2 15.96 -22.94 49.02
CA VAL A 2 16.54 -21.90 48.16
C VAL A 2 15.38 -21.31 47.37
N SER A 3 14.85 -20.18 47.82
CA SER A 3 13.84 -19.42 47.08
C SER A 3 14.52 -18.81 45.85
N SER A 4 14.33 -19.42 44.69
CA SER A 4 14.68 -18.83 43.41
C SER A 4 13.72 -17.66 43.14
N SER A 5 14.19 -16.44 43.40
CA SER A 5 13.57 -15.21 42.94
C SER A 5 13.31 -15.32 41.43
N PRO A 6 12.09 -15.08 40.91
CA PRO A 6 11.86 -15.12 39.48
C PRO A 6 12.71 -14.01 38.86
N SER A 7 13.64 -14.38 38.00
CA SER A 7 14.48 -13.42 37.29
C SER A 7 13.56 -12.39 36.62
N ARG A 8 13.69 -11.13 37.04
CA ARG A 8 12.99 -9.98 36.44
C ARG A 8 13.62 -9.65 35.08
N GLY A 9 13.79 -10.65 34.21
CA GLY A 9 14.34 -10.50 32.86
C GLY A 9 13.24 -10.25 31.83
N ASN A 10 13.63 -9.76 30.64
CA ASN A 10 12.74 -9.76 29.48
C ASN A 10 12.26 -11.19 29.21
N CYS A 11 10.96 -11.37 28.99
CA CYS A 11 10.49 -12.63 28.43
C CYS A 11 10.89 -12.66 26.94
N GLY A 12 11.56 -13.71 26.47
CA GLY A 12 11.99 -13.85 25.06
C GLY A 12 10.86 -14.06 24.06
N HIS A 13 9.64 -13.62 24.37
CA HIS A 13 8.49 -13.75 23.49
C HIS A 13 8.39 -12.57 22.54
N GLY A 14 8.16 -12.84 21.26
CA GLY A 14 8.22 -11.83 20.23
C GLY A 14 6.95 -10.99 20.02
N PHE A 15 5.92 -11.11 20.86
CA PHE A 15 4.67 -10.33 20.72
C PHE A 15 4.33 -9.57 22.00
N VAL A 16 4.31 -8.23 21.90
CA VAL A 16 4.04 -7.31 23.00
C VAL A 16 2.96 -6.32 22.59
N ARG A 17 1.99 -6.04 23.46
CA ARG A 17 0.99 -4.99 23.26
C ARG A 17 0.87 -4.12 24.49
N HIS A 18 0.91 -2.80 24.32
CA HIS A 18 0.90 -1.82 25.42
C HIS A 18 1.92 -2.15 26.53
N ARG A 19 3.14 -2.57 26.11
CA ARG A 19 4.23 -3.01 27.00
C ARG A 19 3.90 -4.24 27.88
N ILE A 20 2.95 -5.06 27.45
CA ILE A 20 2.60 -6.33 28.09
C ILE A 20 2.82 -7.45 27.07
N CYS A 21 3.59 -8.47 27.45
CA CYS A 21 3.78 -9.65 26.63
C CYS A 21 2.45 -10.39 26.46
N LEU A 22 2.07 -10.69 25.21
CA LEU A 22 0.79 -11.35 24.94
C LEU A 22 0.77 -12.81 25.41
N ALA A 23 1.93 -13.48 25.44
CA ALA A 23 2.07 -14.87 25.85
C ALA A 23 2.09 -15.04 27.39
N CYS A 24 3.05 -14.41 28.09
CA CYS A 24 3.23 -14.64 29.52
C CYS A 24 2.66 -13.54 30.44
N LYS A 25 2.03 -12.49 29.87
CA LYS A 25 1.43 -11.35 30.57
C LYS A 25 2.39 -10.51 31.43
N LYS A 26 3.70 -10.76 31.35
CA LYS A 26 4.73 -9.96 32.04
C LYS A 26 5.01 -8.66 31.28
N LYS A 27 5.46 -7.64 32.01
CA LYS A 27 5.96 -6.38 31.44
C LYS A 27 7.46 -6.50 31.17
N PRO A 28 7.92 -6.60 29.91
CA PRO A 28 9.35 -6.60 29.63
C PRO A 28 9.97 -5.24 29.99
N ARG A 29 11.26 -5.25 30.35
CA ARG A 29 12.04 -4.03 30.67
C ARG A 29 12.28 -3.17 29.43
N SER A 30 12.57 -3.81 28.30
CA SER A 30 12.69 -3.18 26.98
C SER A 30 11.81 -3.90 25.97
N VAL A 31 11.31 -3.16 25.00
CA VAL A 31 10.57 -3.72 23.86
C VAL A 31 11.49 -3.61 22.65
N GLU A 32 12.07 -4.73 22.26
CA GLU A 32 12.92 -4.83 21.07
C GLU A 32 12.08 -5.12 19.83
N GLY A 33 12.62 -4.81 18.66
CA GLY A 33 11.97 -5.01 17.37
C GLY A 33 11.24 -3.76 16.86
N ARG A 34 10.06 -3.96 16.25
CA ARG A 34 9.34 -2.92 15.51
C ARG A 34 7.89 -2.79 15.94
N ALA A 35 7.43 -1.55 15.98
CA ALA A 35 6.04 -1.20 16.25
C ALA A 35 5.15 -1.41 15.02
N PHE A 36 3.93 -1.91 15.25
CA PHE A 36 2.87 -2.11 14.26
C PHE A 36 1.57 -1.45 14.74
N ASP A 37 1.69 -0.24 15.31
CA ASP A 37 0.56 0.54 15.85
C ASP A 37 -0.57 0.77 14.85
N TYR A 38 -0.23 0.82 13.55
CA TYR A 38 -1.22 0.99 12.48
C TYR A 38 -2.18 -0.20 12.36
N LEU A 39 -1.77 -1.41 12.74
CA LEU A 39 -2.64 -2.59 12.80
C LEU A 39 -3.39 -2.64 14.13
N PHE A 40 -2.65 -2.55 15.23
CA PHE A 40 -3.21 -2.58 16.57
C PHE A 40 -2.40 -1.65 17.46
N SER A 41 -3.09 -0.71 18.11
CA SER A 41 -2.46 0.22 19.04
C SER A 41 -1.61 -0.52 20.09
N GLY A 42 -0.38 -0.05 20.26
CA GLY A 42 0.61 -0.56 21.19
C GLY A 42 1.29 -1.87 20.76
N LEU A 43 0.99 -2.43 19.59
CA LEU A 43 1.57 -3.70 19.12
C LEU A 43 3.03 -3.52 18.72
N HIS A 44 3.88 -4.40 19.24
CA HIS A 44 5.29 -4.50 18.91
C HIS A 44 5.66 -5.96 18.71
N LEU A 45 6.45 -6.22 17.67
CA LEU A 45 6.96 -7.54 17.35
C LEU A 45 8.49 -7.53 17.38
N SER A 46 9.09 -8.60 17.92
CA SER A 46 10.54 -8.83 17.77
C SER A 46 10.90 -9.13 16.32
N HIS A 47 12.18 -9.05 15.97
CA HIS A 47 12.64 -9.34 14.60
C HIS A 47 12.31 -10.78 14.17
N GLU A 48 12.44 -11.74 15.08
CA GLU A 48 12.12 -13.15 14.85
C GLU A 48 10.62 -13.34 14.64
N ALA A 49 9.79 -12.68 15.45
CA ALA A 49 8.34 -12.71 15.28
C ALA A 49 7.90 -12.07 13.97
N ILE A 50 8.54 -10.98 13.53
CA ILE A 50 8.27 -10.37 12.22
C ILE A 50 8.64 -11.33 11.11
N SER A 51 9.83 -11.92 11.13
CA SER A 51 10.30 -12.85 10.11
C SER A 51 9.37 -14.07 9.98
N LEU A 52 9.04 -14.70 11.12
CA LEU A 52 8.10 -15.82 11.16
C LEU A 52 6.70 -15.42 10.67
N THR A 53 6.20 -14.26 11.10
CA THR A 53 4.87 -13.78 10.70
C THR A 53 4.82 -13.50 9.20
N LYS A 54 5.84 -12.82 8.64
CA LYS A 54 5.96 -12.56 7.20
C LYS A 54 5.92 -13.85 6.40
N HIS A 55 6.73 -14.83 6.80
CA HIS A 55 6.83 -16.12 6.14
C HIS A 55 5.48 -16.86 6.17
N LEU A 56 4.91 -17.10 7.35
CA LEU A 56 3.65 -17.82 7.50
C LEU A 56 2.48 -17.13 6.78
N THR A 57 2.41 -15.80 6.89
CA THR A 57 1.35 -15.00 6.24
C THR A 57 1.42 -15.12 4.72
N THR A 58 2.63 -15.07 4.15
CA THR A 58 2.84 -15.31 2.72
C THR A 58 2.47 -16.73 2.30
N LEU A 59 2.91 -17.76 3.02
CA LEU A 59 2.57 -19.15 2.69
C LEU A 59 1.05 -19.37 2.71
N ILE A 60 0.36 -18.89 3.75
CA ILE A 60 -1.10 -18.97 3.84
C ILE A 60 -1.76 -18.28 2.63
N SER A 61 -1.29 -17.08 2.28
CA SER A 61 -1.82 -16.33 1.14
C SER A 61 -1.64 -17.07 -0.19
N ILE A 62 -0.45 -17.63 -0.42
CA ILE A 62 -0.09 -18.32 -1.66
C ILE A 62 -0.81 -19.66 -1.77
N TYR A 63 -0.76 -20.51 -0.74
CA TYR A 63 -1.31 -21.87 -0.81
C TYR A 63 -2.84 -21.89 -0.67
N ARG A 64 -3.39 -21.17 0.32
CA ARG A 64 -4.83 -21.25 0.62
C ARG A 64 -5.67 -20.31 -0.22
N HIS A 65 -5.15 -19.11 -0.49
CA HIS A 65 -5.93 -18.06 -1.14
C HIS A 65 -5.51 -17.81 -2.59
N LYS A 66 -4.39 -18.38 -3.03
CA LYS A 66 -3.77 -18.08 -4.33
C LYS A 66 -3.65 -16.56 -4.54
N LYS A 67 -3.26 -15.83 -3.49
CA LYS A 67 -3.07 -14.37 -3.52
C LYS A 67 -1.62 -13.98 -3.25
N LEU A 68 -1.19 -12.93 -3.93
CA LEU A 68 0.05 -12.20 -3.63
C LEU A 68 -0.27 -10.96 -2.77
N TYR A 69 0.71 -10.12 -2.50
CA TYR A 69 0.54 -8.85 -1.79
C TYR A 69 0.78 -7.67 -2.73
N LEU A 70 -0.02 -6.62 -2.57
CA LEU A 70 0.08 -5.39 -3.35
C LEU A 70 0.10 -4.17 -2.43
N VAL A 71 1.20 -3.43 -2.46
CA VAL A 71 1.38 -2.20 -1.69
C VAL A 71 1.14 -1.01 -2.61
N LEU A 72 0.12 -0.20 -2.28
CA LEU A 72 -0.33 0.92 -3.10
C LEU A 72 0.01 2.24 -2.41
N ASP A 73 0.68 3.14 -3.14
CA ASP A 73 0.73 4.55 -2.76
C ASP A 73 -0.62 5.27 -3.05
N LEU A 74 -0.83 6.45 -2.48
CA LEU A 74 -2.04 7.26 -2.69
C LEU A 74 -1.80 8.42 -3.67
N ASP A 75 -1.09 9.45 -3.24
CA ASP A 75 -0.96 10.72 -3.95
C ASP A 75 -0.18 10.54 -5.25
N HIS A 76 -0.80 10.91 -6.36
CA HIS A 76 -0.32 10.72 -7.73
C HIS A 76 -0.24 9.26 -8.21
N THR A 77 -0.71 8.32 -7.39
CA THR A 77 -0.85 6.90 -7.74
C THR A 77 -2.31 6.56 -7.97
N LEU A 78 -3.14 6.63 -6.91
CA LEU A 78 -4.59 6.35 -6.95
C LEU A 78 -5.45 7.62 -6.96
N ILE A 79 -4.91 8.75 -6.47
CA ILE A 79 -5.64 10.01 -6.33
C ILE A 79 -4.70 11.18 -6.64
N HIS A 80 -5.25 12.36 -6.91
CA HIS A 80 -4.49 13.61 -6.89
C HIS A 80 -5.21 14.60 -5.95
N SER A 81 -4.49 15.25 -5.04
CA SER A 81 -5.07 16.24 -4.13
C SER A 81 -4.40 17.60 -4.23
N VAL A 82 -5.19 18.66 -4.11
CA VAL A 82 -4.71 20.05 -4.16
C VAL A 82 -5.42 20.88 -3.10
N LYS A 83 -4.71 21.85 -2.50
CA LYS A 83 -5.35 22.85 -1.65
C LYS A 83 -6.26 23.73 -2.50
N VAL A 84 -7.46 24.06 -2.00
CA VAL A 84 -8.41 24.94 -2.67
C VAL A 84 -7.79 26.31 -2.96
N SER A 85 -6.93 26.81 -2.06
CA SER A 85 -6.18 28.06 -2.24
C SER A 85 -5.22 28.04 -3.44
N ASN A 86 -4.83 26.85 -3.91
CA ASN A 86 -3.85 26.66 -4.98
C ASN A 86 -4.51 26.35 -6.33
N LEU A 87 -5.84 26.30 -6.40
CA LEU A 87 -6.57 26.08 -7.66
C LEU A 87 -6.37 27.25 -8.60
N SER A 88 -6.21 26.95 -9.89
CA SER A 88 -6.22 27.97 -10.93
C SER A 88 -7.61 28.62 -11.05
N LYS A 89 -7.70 29.80 -11.69
CA LYS A 89 -9.00 30.47 -11.93
C LYS A 89 -9.98 29.56 -12.67
N ALA A 90 -9.49 28.77 -13.62
CA ALA A 90 -10.29 27.84 -14.39
C ALA A 90 -10.76 26.62 -13.56
N GLU A 91 -9.99 26.21 -12.55
CA GLU A 91 -10.29 25.05 -11.71
C GLU A 91 -11.24 25.35 -10.55
N LYS A 92 -11.47 26.63 -10.21
CA LYS A 92 -12.37 27.02 -9.10
C LYS A 92 -13.81 26.54 -9.28
N CYS A 93 -14.25 26.27 -10.52
CA CYS A 93 -15.56 25.67 -10.77
C CYS A 93 -15.71 24.26 -10.16
N LEU A 94 -14.60 23.53 -9.95
CA LEU A 94 -14.59 22.19 -9.37
C LEU A 94 -15.04 22.20 -7.90
N VAL A 95 -14.83 23.30 -7.18
CA VAL A 95 -15.33 23.48 -5.80
C VAL A 95 -16.86 23.38 -5.78
N LYS A 96 -17.53 24.01 -6.76
CA LYS A 96 -18.99 23.95 -6.90
C LYS A 96 -19.45 22.57 -7.37
N ALA A 97 -18.67 21.91 -8.22
CA ALA A 97 -18.99 20.58 -8.74
C ALA A 97 -18.95 19.50 -7.64
N ASP A 98 -18.00 19.64 -6.70
CA ASP A 98 -17.90 18.83 -5.48
C ASP A 98 -19.09 19.09 -4.54
N GLU A 99 -19.45 20.37 -4.29
CA GLU A 99 -20.60 20.74 -3.44
C GLU A 99 -21.95 20.24 -3.98
N SER A 100 -22.11 20.20 -5.31
CA SER A 100 -23.32 19.69 -5.95
C SER A 100 -23.34 18.16 -6.09
N GLY A 101 -22.23 17.47 -5.78
CA GLY A 101 -22.08 16.03 -6.05
C GLY A 101 -22.13 15.67 -7.54
N SER A 102 -21.99 16.65 -8.43
CA SER A 102 -22.11 16.44 -9.88
C SER A 102 -20.97 15.62 -10.51
N MET A 103 -19.88 15.39 -9.76
CA MET A 103 -18.73 14.62 -10.21
C MET A 103 -18.39 13.51 -9.21
N ASN A 104 -18.77 12.28 -9.53
CA ASN A 104 -18.66 11.11 -8.64
C ASN A 104 -17.23 10.75 -8.19
N ASN A 105 -16.20 11.23 -8.91
CA ASN A 105 -14.80 10.96 -8.58
C ASN A 105 -14.06 12.17 -8.02
N LEU A 106 -14.78 13.21 -7.60
CA LEU A 106 -14.26 14.37 -6.89
C LEU A 106 -14.80 14.38 -5.47
N GLY A 107 -13.92 14.65 -4.51
CA GLY A 107 -14.29 14.78 -3.10
C GLY A 107 -13.44 15.83 -2.40
N ARG A 108 -13.68 15.98 -1.09
CA ARG A 108 -13.00 16.99 -0.26
C ARG A 108 -12.50 16.43 1.05
N TYR A 109 -11.33 16.91 1.48
CA TYR A 109 -10.82 16.72 2.83
C TYR A 109 -10.22 18.04 3.34
N LYS A 110 -10.86 18.64 4.35
CA LYS A 110 -10.49 19.96 4.89
C LYS A 110 -10.41 21.00 3.75
N ASP A 111 -9.29 21.71 3.66
CA ASP A 111 -9.01 22.72 2.63
C ASP A 111 -8.52 22.12 1.30
N ARG A 112 -8.71 20.82 1.06
CA ARG A 112 -8.20 20.13 -0.14
C ARG A 112 -9.32 19.49 -0.96
N LEU A 113 -9.26 19.71 -2.27
CA LEU A 113 -9.96 18.86 -3.24
C LEU A 113 -9.14 17.61 -3.52
N VAL A 114 -9.84 16.50 -3.68
CA VAL A 114 -9.29 15.17 -3.97
C VAL A 114 -9.97 14.65 -5.21
N LYS A 115 -9.19 14.40 -6.25
CA LYS A 115 -9.64 13.73 -7.46
C LYS A 115 -9.20 12.27 -7.41
N LEU A 116 -10.15 11.35 -7.52
CA LEU A 116 -9.86 9.93 -7.69
C LEU A 116 -9.39 9.67 -9.13
N ARG A 117 -8.30 8.91 -9.28
CA ARG A 117 -7.81 8.51 -10.60
C ARG A 117 -8.86 7.65 -11.30
N PRO A 118 -9.12 7.87 -12.60
CA PRO A 118 -10.07 7.04 -13.34
C PRO A 118 -9.79 5.55 -13.17
N PHE A 119 -10.85 4.75 -13.06
CA PHE A 119 -10.81 3.30 -12.88
C PHE A 119 -10.33 2.82 -11.49
N VAL A 120 -10.19 3.69 -10.47
CA VAL A 120 -9.69 3.26 -9.15
C VAL A 120 -10.60 2.24 -8.45
N ASN A 121 -11.92 2.39 -8.53
CA ASN A 121 -12.85 1.52 -7.81
C ASN A 121 -12.83 0.10 -8.41
N GLU A 122 -12.94 0.03 -9.74
CA GLU A 122 -12.87 -1.21 -10.50
C GLU A 122 -11.48 -1.85 -10.41
N PHE A 123 -10.41 -1.04 -10.37
CA PHE A 123 -9.06 -1.52 -10.12
C PHE A 123 -8.97 -2.24 -8.76
N LEU A 124 -9.46 -1.63 -7.68
CA LEU A 124 -9.40 -2.20 -6.34
C LEU A 124 -10.25 -3.47 -6.24
N GLU A 125 -11.46 -3.45 -6.79
CA GLU A 125 -12.34 -4.62 -6.83
C GLU A 125 -11.68 -5.80 -7.54
N GLU A 126 -11.14 -5.57 -8.74
CA GLU A 126 -10.50 -6.61 -9.53
C GLU A 126 -9.18 -7.07 -8.91
N ALA A 127 -8.35 -6.15 -8.43
CA ALA A 127 -7.07 -6.49 -7.79
C ALA A 127 -7.29 -7.30 -6.50
N ASN A 128 -8.37 -7.05 -5.75
CA ASN A 128 -8.70 -7.80 -4.54
C ASN A 128 -8.88 -9.30 -4.78
N LYS A 129 -9.22 -9.73 -6.00
CA LYS A 129 -9.33 -11.14 -6.35
C LYS A 129 -7.97 -11.85 -6.33
N PHE A 130 -6.89 -11.12 -6.58
CA PHE A 130 -5.53 -11.65 -6.77
C PHE A 130 -4.56 -11.23 -5.67
N PHE A 131 -4.86 -10.15 -4.93
CA PHE A 131 -3.92 -9.53 -4.00
C PHE A 131 -4.54 -9.21 -2.64
N ASN A 132 -3.76 -9.41 -1.59
CA ASN A 132 -3.97 -8.80 -0.29
C ASN A 132 -3.32 -7.40 -0.28
N MET A 133 -4.13 -6.35 -0.13
CA MET A 133 -3.68 -4.98 -0.40
C MET A 133 -3.32 -4.20 0.87
N TYR A 134 -2.26 -3.38 0.76
CA TYR A 134 -1.85 -2.38 1.73
C TYR A 134 -1.92 -0.99 1.10
N VAL A 135 -2.29 0.03 1.89
CA VAL A 135 -1.95 1.41 1.57
C VAL A 135 -0.64 1.77 2.26
N TYR A 136 0.27 2.39 1.52
CA TYR A 136 1.51 2.93 2.06
C TYR A 136 1.78 4.30 1.48
N THR A 137 1.50 5.35 2.26
CA THR A 137 1.64 6.74 1.82
C THR A 137 2.64 7.52 2.67
N LYS A 138 3.28 8.54 2.08
CA LYS A 138 3.98 9.59 2.84
C LYS A 138 3.03 10.70 3.32
N GLY A 139 1.71 10.53 3.21
CA GLY A 139 0.72 11.40 3.83
C GLY A 139 0.68 11.28 5.36
N LYS A 140 0.06 12.26 6.02
CA LYS A 140 -0.27 12.16 7.46
C LYS A 140 -1.36 11.09 7.67
N TYR A 141 -1.37 10.48 8.85
CA TYR A 141 -2.33 9.42 9.18
C TYR A 141 -3.79 9.83 8.94
N GLU A 142 -4.23 10.99 9.42
CA GLU A 142 -5.63 11.42 9.31
C GLU A 142 -6.04 11.68 7.86
N TYR A 143 -5.09 12.16 7.06
CA TYR A 143 -5.28 12.32 5.62
C TYR A 143 -5.41 10.96 4.94
N ALA A 144 -4.48 10.03 5.19
CA ALA A 144 -4.51 8.69 4.62
C ALA A 144 -5.84 7.98 4.93
N GLN A 145 -6.29 8.04 6.19
CA GLN A 145 -7.57 7.48 6.62
C GLN A 145 -8.76 8.13 5.91
N ALA A 146 -8.74 9.46 5.70
CA ALA A 146 -9.80 10.14 4.97
C ALA A 146 -9.87 9.70 3.50
N ILE A 147 -8.71 9.56 2.83
CA ILE A 147 -8.65 9.08 1.44
C ILE A 147 -9.11 7.62 1.35
N VAL A 148 -8.64 6.75 2.25
CA VAL A 148 -9.04 5.34 2.28
C VAL A 148 -10.55 5.22 2.47
N ARG A 149 -11.19 6.03 3.33
CA ARG A 149 -12.66 6.04 3.45
C ARG A 149 -13.39 6.45 2.17
N MET A 150 -12.77 7.23 1.28
CA MET A 150 -13.38 7.60 0.00
C MET A 150 -13.35 6.44 -1.01
N ILE A 151 -12.32 5.58 -0.99
CA ILE A 151 -12.11 4.50 -1.97
C ILE A 151 -12.45 3.10 -1.42
N ASP A 152 -12.51 2.94 -0.11
CA ASP A 152 -12.81 1.69 0.60
C ASP A 152 -13.66 1.97 1.86
N PRO A 153 -14.89 2.52 1.71
CA PRO A 153 -15.73 2.91 2.84
C PRO A 153 -16.10 1.74 3.76
N ASN A 154 -16.18 0.53 3.20
CA ASN A 154 -16.57 -0.69 3.90
C ASN A 154 -15.37 -1.51 4.40
N LYS A 155 -14.14 -1.00 4.24
CA LYS A 155 -12.89 -1.69 4.62
C LYS A 155 -12.71 -3.08 4.00
N VAL A 156 -13.23 -3.29 2.79
CA VAL A 156 -13.18 -4.57 2.06
C VAL A 156 -11.77 -4.85 1.55
N TYR A 157 -11.05 -3.81 1.13
CA TYR A 157 -9.79 -3.94 0.40
C TYR A 157 -8.57 -3.87 1.33
N PHE A 158 -8.55 -2.88 2.23
CA PHE A 158 -7.37 -2.59 3.05
C PHE A 158 -7.53 -3.02 4.50
N GLY A 159 -8.76 -3.11 5.02
CA GLY A 159 -8.95 -3.29 6.47
C GLY A 159 -8.22 -2.17 7.23
N ASP A 160 -7.35 -2.57 8.17
CA ASP A 160 -6.50 -1.64 8.93
C ASP A 160 -5.06 -1.53 8.36
N ARG A 161 -4.80 -2.09 7.17
CA ARG A 161 -3.48 -2.12 6.53
C ARG A 161 -3.12 -0.80 5.85
N VAL A 162 -3.08 0.29 6.63
CA VAL A 162 -2.78 1.65 6.17
C VAL A 162 -1.54 2.17 6.88
N ILE A 163 -0.42 2.18 6.17
CA ILE A 163 0.87 2.69 6.64
C ILE A 163 1.03 4.14 6.17
N SER A 164 1.29 5.05 7.11
CA SER A 164 1.41 6.47 6.84
C SER A 164 2.82 7.00 7.12
N ARG A 165 3.03 8.31 7.00
CA ARG A 165 4.28 8.96 7.41
C ARG A 165 4.58 8.76 8.90
N GLN A 166 3.56 8.53 9.73
CA GLN A 166 3.74 8.34 11.16
C GLN A 166 4.60 7.10 11.47
N GLU A 167 4.33 5.99 10.79
CA GLU A 167 5.08 4.74 10.94
C GLU A 167 6.40 4.77 10.13
N SER A 168 6.42 5.53 9.04
CA SER A 168 7.52 5.59 8.09
C SER A 168 7.85 7.04 7.71
N PRO A 169 8.57 7.79 8.56
CA PRO A 169 8.80 9.22 8.35
C PRO A 169 9.81 9.54 7.25
N HIS A 170 10.81 8.68 7.03
CA HIS A 170 11.93 8.91 6.11
C HIS A 170 11.69 8.27 4.74
N TRP A 171 12.18 7.04 4.53
CA TRP A 171 12.00 6.23 3.32
C TRP A 171 10.92 5.18 3.52
N LYS A 172 10.27 4.72 2.45
CA LYS A 172 9.36 3.57 2.52
C LYS A 172 10.18 2.28 2.54
N THR A 173 9.69 1.28 3.26
CA THR A 173 10.34 -0.03 3.44
C THR A 173 9.31 -1.14 3.62
N LEU A 174 9.59 -2.34 3.12
CA LEU A 174 8.75 -3.53 3.32
C LEU A 174 8.86 -4.13 4.73
N ASP A 175 9.68 -3.56 5.62
CA ASP A 175 9.75 -3.97 7.03
C ASP A 175 8.43 -3.81 7.79
N LEU A 176 7.59 -2.88 7.36
CA LEU A 176 6.28 -2.62 7.98
C LEU A 176 5.15 -3.46 7.37
N VAL A 177 5.39 -4.16 6.27
CA VAL A 177 4.40 -5.03 5.62
C VAL A 177 4.58 -6.45 6.15
N LEU A 178 3.56 -7.06 6.75
CA LEU A 178 3.65 -8.41 7.31
C LEU A 178 3.48 -9.49 6.24
N ALA A 179 4.31 -9.42 5.19
CA ALA A 179 4.47 -10.45 4.18
C ALA A 179 5.94 -10.52 3.71
N ASP A 180 6.34 -11.67 3.19
CA ASP A 180 7.62 -11.89 2.54
C ASP A 180 7.71 -11.12 1.21
N GLU A 181 8.83 -10.43 0.99
CA GLU A 181 9.10 -9.61 -0.20
C GLU A 181 8.98 -10.39 -1.52
N ARG A 182 9.24 -11.70 -1.52
CA ARG A 182 9.11 -12.54 -2.70
C ARG A 182 7.68 -12.62 -3.22
N GLY A 183 6.69 -12.30 -2.37
CA GLY A 183 5.27 -12.27 -2.72
C GLY A 183 4.68 -10.86 -2.79
N ILE A 184 5.49 -9.80 -2.73
CA ILE A 184 5.02 -8.40 -2.67
C ILE A 184 5.32 -7.66 -3.98
N LEU A 185 4.30 -7.00 -4.54
CA LEU A 185 4.42 -5.97 -5.56
C LEU A 185 4.15 -4.59 -4.94
N ILE A 186 4.92 -3.58 -5.34
CA ILE A 186 4.75 -2.18 -4.93
C ILE A 186 4.30 -1.38 -6.16
N VAL A 187 3.30 -0.52 -6.01
CA VAL A 187 2.90 0.45 -7.03
C VAL A 187 3.01 1.84 -6.42
N ASP A 188 3.88 2.64 -7.01
CA ASP A 188 4.22 3.98 -6.55
C ASP A 188 4.65 4.82 -7.76
N ASP A 189 4.34 6.11 -7.80
CA ASP A 189 4.82 6.98 -8.87
C ASP A 189 6.31 7.34 -8.70
N ARG A 190 6.86 7.12 -7.49
CA ARG A 190 8.21 7.51 -7.10
C ARG A 190 9.09 6.32 -6.75
N LEU A 191 10.17 6.15 -7.53
CA LEU A 191 11.24 5.19 -7.23
C LEU A 191 12.12 5.62 -6.05
N ASP A 192 12.33 6.93 -5.88
CA ASP A 192 13.29 7.48 -4.93
C ASP A 192 12.86 7.29 -3.46
N VAL A 193 11.57 7.10 -3.19
CA VAL A 193 11.06 6.86 -1.84
C VAL A 193 11.26 5.41 -1.37
N TRP A 194 11.70 4.49 -2.25
CA TRP A 194 11.96 3.07 -1.97
C TRP A 194 13.42 2.69 -2.28
N PRO A 195 14.40 3.11 -1.46
CA PRO A 195 15.81 2.88 -1.75
C PRO A 195 16.18 1.40 -1.83
N ASP A 196 15.63 0.58 -0.93
CA ASP A 196 16.05 -0.82 -0.74
C ASP A 196 15.16 -1.84 -1.48
N HIS A 197 13.98 -1.42 -1.94
CA HIS A 197 12.93 -2.33 -2.46
C HIS A 197 12.58 -2.09 -3.93
N LYS A 198 13.50 -1.48 -4.70
CA LYS A 198 13.27 -1.15 -6.12
C LYS A 198 12.93 -2.36 -6.99
N ARG A 199 13.41 -3.56 -6.60
CA ARG A 199 13.13 -4.81 -7.31
C ARG A 199 11.67 -5.26 -7.21
N ASN A 200 10.91 -4.74 -6.25
CA ASN A 200 9.48 -5.02 -6.07
C ASN A 200 8.58 -3.96 -6.72
N LEU A 201 9.16 -2.86 -7.21
CA LEU A 201 8.43 -1.65 -7.55
C LEU A 201 8.05 -1.60 -9.04
N LEU A 202 6.75 -1.49 -9.29
CA LEU A 202 6.12 -1.19 -10.56
C LEU A 202 5.83 0.32 -10.61
N GLN A 203 6.74 1.07 -11.25
CA GLN A 203 6.58 2.51 -11.29
C GLN A 203 5.41 2.88 -12.20
N ILE A 204 4.34 3.43 -11.62
CA ILE A 204 3.21 3.91 -12.39
C ILE A 204 3.47 5.35 -12.87
N THR A 205 2.88 5.72 -14.00
CA THR A 205 2.87 7.12 -14.41
C THR A 205 2.16 7.98 -13.36
N ARG A 206 2.78 9.11 -13.05
CA ARG A 206 2.26 10.10 -12.11
C ARG A 206 0.89 10.63 -12.57
N TYR A 207 -0.10 10.60 -11.69
CA TYR A 207 -1.42 11.19 -11.93
C TYR A 207 -1.44 12.68 -11.54
N SER A 208 -1.60 13.56 -12.53
CA SER A 208 -1.61 15.02 -12.35
C SER A 208 -2.87 15.64 -12.97
N PHE A 209 -4.00 15.52 -12.26
CA PHE A 209 -5.27 16.15 -12.63
C PHE A 209 -5.29 17.69 -12.53
N PHE A 210 -4.97 18.25 -11.35
CA PHE A 210 -4.91 19.69 -11.11
C PHE A 210 -3.61 20.31 -11.61
N LYS A 211 -3.64 21.62 -11.89
CA LYS A 211 -2.51 22.41 -12.40
C LYS A 211 -1.41 22.58 -11.37
N TYR A 212 -1.79 22.86 -10.13
CA TYR A 212 -0.83 22.99 -9.05
C TYR A 212 -0.31 21.60 -8.67
N ASP A 213 0.81 21.23 -9.28
CA ASP A 213 1.59 20.07 -8.92
C ASP A 213 2.97 20.52 -8.45
N ARG A 214 3.32 20.24 -7.18
CA ARG A 214 4.63 20.61 -6.61
C ARG A 214 5.81 19.98 -7.36
N GLY A 215 5.57 18.88 -8.09
CA GLY A 215 6.58 18.15 -8.85
C GLY A 215 6.69 18.51 -10.33
N ASN A 216 5.69 19.20 -10.91
CA ASN A 216 5.67 19.48 -12.36
C ASN A 216 5.25 20.92 -12.66
N LYS A 217 6.23 21.84 -12.61
CA LYS A 217 6.04 23.26 -12.93
C LYS A 217 5.99 23.57 -14.45
N LYS A 218 6.17 22.57 -15.32
CA LYS A 218 6.40 22.77 -16.76
C LYS A 218 5.17 22.53 -17.65
N ALA A 219 4.07 22.00 -17.12
CA ALA A 219 2.85 21.77 -17.92
C ALA A 219 2.16 23.10 -18.27
N LYS A 220 1.84 23.30 -19.55
CA LYS A 220 1.12 24.50 -20.03
C LYS A 220 -0.34 24.53 -19.53
N SER A 221 -0.98 23.38 -19.46
CA SER A 221 -2.37 23.18 -19.01
C SER A 221 -2.51 21.88 -18.20
N SER A 222 -3.49 21.82 -17.29
CA SER A 222 -3.82 20.61 -16.54
C SER A 222 -5.01 19.85 -17.15
N LEU A 223 -5.19 18.57 -16.78
CA LEU A 223 -6.36 17.78 -17.19
C LEU A 223 -7.67 18.47 -16.77
N ALA A 224 -7.68 19.06 -15.56
CA ALA A 224 -8.79 19.84 -15.05
C ALA A 224 -9.11 21.07 -15.92
N GLU A 225 -8.09 21.84 -16.32
CA GLU A 225 -8.27 23.03 -17.18
C GLU A 225 -8.78 22.66 -18.58
N GLU A 226 -8.37 21.50 -19.09
CA GLU A 226 -8.81 20.96 -20.38
C GLU A 226 -10.15 20.23 -20.33
N LYS A 227 -10.75 20.07 -19.13
CA LYS A 227 -11.98 19.28 -18.90
C LYS A 227 -11.86 17.84 -19.41
N LYS A 228 -10.70 17.22 -19.23
CA LYS A 228 -10.39 15.83 -19.61
C LYS A 228 -9.87 15.04 -18.41
N ASP A 229 -9.74 13.73 -18.58
CA ASP A 229 -9.12 12.84 -17.59
C ASP A 229 -8.49 11.63 -18.30
N GLU A 230 -7.82 10.76 -17.55
CA GLU A 230 -7.33 9.48 -18.08
C GLU A 230 -8.48 8.58 -18.56
N SER A 231 -8.23 7.77 -19.59
CA SER A 231 -9.21 6.81 -20.10
C SER A 231 -9.50 5.72 -19.08
N ILE A 232 -10.78 5.40 -18.83
CA ILE A 232 -11.17 4.27 -17.97
C ILE A 232 -10.67 2.92 -18.56
N LYS A 233 -10.69 2.75 -19.89
CA LYS A 233 -10.33 1.47 -20.53
C LYS A 233 -8.84 1.30 -20.83
N ARG A 234 -8.13 2.41 -21.03
CA ARG A 234 -6.73 2.44 -21.51
C ARG A 234 -5.80 3.31 -20.66
N GLY A 235 -6.29 3.85 -19.55
CA GLY A 235 -5.52 4.66 -18.61
C GLY A 235 -4.53 3.82 -17.80
N ALA A 236 -3.79 4.48 -16.92
CA ALA A 236 -2.66 3.84 -16.25
C ALA A 236 -3.09 2.68 -15.35
N LEU A 237 -4.14 2.86 -14.54
CA LEU A 237 -4.65 1.80 -13.66
C LEU A 237 -5.21 0.60 -14.43
N ALA A 238 -5.88 0.84 -15.56
CA ALA A 238 -6.41 -0.24 -16.40
C ALA A 238 -5.28 -1.08 -17.02
N ASN A 239 -4.20 -0.45 -17.49
CA ASN A 239 -3.05 -1.17 -18.03
C ASN A 239 -2.24 -1.85 -16.92
N LEU A 240 -2.08 -1.19 -15.76
CA LEU A 240 -1.45 -1.78 -14.59
C LEU A 240 -2.18 -3.06 -14.14
N LEU A 241 -3.51 -3.05 -14.07
CA LEU A 241 -4.29 -4.23 -13.67
C LEU A 241 -4.04 -5.42 -14.60
N LYS A 242 -3.96 -5.19 -15.92
CA LYS A 242 -3.63 -6.26 -16.88
C LYS A 242 -2.26 -6.86 -16.57
N PHE A 243 -1.27 -6.01 -16.37
CA PHE A 243 0.08 -6.45 -16.04
C PHE A 243 0.17 -7.17 -14.68
N LEU A 244 -0.55 -6.70 -13.66
CA LEU A 244 -0.65 -7.37 -12.36
C LEU A 244 -1.26 -8.78 -12.50
N LYS A 245 -2.30 -8.93 -13.32
CA LYS A 245 -2.91 -10.24 -13.63
C LYS A 245 -1.93 -11.16 -14.37
N GLU A 246 -1.14 -10.64 -15.30
CA GLU A 246 -0.09 -11.40 -15.98
C GLU A 246 1.00 -11.88 -15.00
N ILE A 247 1.48 -11.02 -14.10
CA ILE A 247 2.46 -11.40 -13.08
C ILE A 247 1.88 -12.47 -12.15
N HIS A 248 0.65 -12.29 -11.69
CA HIS A 248 -0.02 -13.26 -10.83
C HIS A 248 -0.16 -14.62 -11.54
N ASN A 249 -0.70 -14.63 -12.76
CA ASN A 249 -0.81 -15.84 -13.57
C ASN A 249 0.58 -16.48 -13.79
N GLY A 250 1.61 -15.68 -14.06
CA GLY A 250 2.99 -16.14 -14.18
C GLY A 250 3.51 -16.81 -12.91
N PHE A 251 3.25 -16.21 -11.74
CA PHE A 251 3.66 -16.75 -10.45
C PHE A 251 2.99 -18.11 -10.17
N PHE A 252 1.71 -18.25 -10.49
CA PHE A 252 0.94 -19.47 -10.24
C PHE A 252 0.89 -20.45 -11.41
N SER A 253 1.46 -20.11 -12.57
CA SER A 253 1.59 -21.02 -13.71
C SER A 253 2.79 -21.96 -13.51
N CYS A 254 2.54 -23.26 -13.72
CA CYS A 254 3.49 -24.39 -13.68
C CYS A 254 4.21 -24.64 -12.34
N GLY A 255 4.15 -25.88 -11.85
CA GLY A 255 4.86 -26.39 -10.67
C GLY A 255 3.95 -27.12 -9.68
N VAL A 256 4.39 -28.30 -9.23
CA VAL A 256 3.86 -28.98 -8.04
C VAL A 256 3.88 -27.98 -6.86
N GLU A 257 2.99 -28.09 -5.89
CA GLU A 257 2.92 -27.17 -4.74
C GLU A 257 4.30 -26.91 -4.09
N GLU A 258 5.20 -27.89 -4.12
CA GLU A 258 6.58 -27.83 -3.62
C GLU A 258 7.48 -26.76 -4.28
N ASP A 259 7.17 -26.23 -5.47
CA ASP A 259 7.99 -25.19 -6.13
C ASP A 259 7.58 -23.75 -5.75
N LEU A 260 6.40 -23.54 -5.17
CA LEU A 260 5.93 -22.18 -4.84
C LEU A 260 6.79 -21.51 -3.75
N ASP A 261 7.43 -22.30 -2.90
CA ASP A 261 8.36 -21.82 -1.87
C ASP A 261 9.67 -21.27 -2.45
N SER A 262 10.01 -21.61 -3.70
CA SER A 262 11.20 -21.12 -4.40
C SER A 262 10.91 -19.86 -5.24
N LYS A 263 9.63 -19.62 -5.59
CA LYS A 263 9.24 -18.54 -6.49
C LYS A 263 9.37 -17.15 -5.87
N ASP A 264 9.73 -16.20 -6.73
CA ASP A 264 9.92 -14.80 -6.39
C ASP A 264 9.30 -13.91 -7.47
N VAL A 265 8.31 -13.11 -7.07
CA VAL A 265 7.57 -12.20 -7.95
C VAL A 265 8.49 -11.17 -8.61
N ARG A 266 9.60 -10.81 -7.97
CA ARG A 266 10.57 -9.83 -8.49
C ARG A 266 11.23 -10.29 -9.79
N SER A 267 11.28 -11.60 -10.02
CA SER A 267 11.79 -12.18 -11.27
C SER A 267 10.83 -11.97 -12.44
N LEU A 268 9.53 -11.76 -12.16
CA LEU A 268 8.48 -11.58 -13.17
C LEU A 268 8.29 -10.12 -13.61
N ILE A 269 8.77 -9.16 -12.80
CA ILE A 269 8.63 -7.71 -13.08
C ILE A 269 9.45 -7.26 -14.31
N LYS A 270 10.59 -7.90 -14.57
CA LYS A 270 11.57 -7.43 -15.58
C LYS A 270 11.29 -7.87 -17.03
N GLY A 271 10.12 -8.44 -17.31
CA GLY A 271 9.63 -8.64 -18.68
C GLY A 271 10.63 -9.32 -19.62
N HIS A 272 10.89 -10.61 -19.40
CA HIS A 272 11.13 -11.62 -20.44
C HIS A 272 10.72 -12.94 -19.81
N PHE A 273 9.41 -13.23 -19.80
CA PHE A 273 8.99 -14.60 -19.65
C PHE A 273 9.31 -15.30 -20.97
N ILE A 274 10.47 -15.96 -21.03
CA ILE A 274 10.61 -17.11 -21.92
C ILE A 274 9.92 -18.22 -21.15
N PRO A 275 8.73 -18.71 -21.57
CA PRO A 275 8.25 -19.96 -21.05
C PRO A 275 9.37 -20.94 -21.36
N LYS A 276 10.07 -21.44 -20.33
CA LYS A 276 10.55 -22.81 -20.47
C LYS A 276 9.27 -23.59 -20.70
N ARG A 277 9.07 -24.00 -21.95
CA ARG A 277 8.04 -24.96 -22.32
C ARG A 277 8.07 -26.03 -21.24
N CYS A 278 6.93 -26.22 -20.57
CA CYS A 278 6.61 -27.57 -20.12
C CYS A 278 6.43 -28.42 -21.38
#